data_AF-A0A1L0AZ50-F1
#
_entry.id   AF-A0A1L0AZ50-F1
#
_cell.length_a   1.000
_cell.length_b   1.000
_cell.length_c   1.000
_cell.angle_alpha   90.00
_cell.angle_beta   90.00
_cell.angle_gamma   90.00
#
_symmetry.space_group_name_H-M   'P 1'
#
loop_
_entity.id
_entity.type
_entity.pdbx_description
1 polymer ?
#
loop_
_entity_poly.entity_id
_entity_poly.type
_entity_poly.pdbx_seq_one_letter_code
_entity_poly.pdbx_strand_id
1 'polypeptide(L)'
;MSVNTEKKLPADKFTQEEINEVTELKKKTIMKNEFVDNFYYSFFIIHFFVSLFIDLSGLVGIERMYTKELIYTYIKSYNDFLLFERPMWFKIFIFIETIIQIPMFMWFFTIFNRYYDEKKKHCFTVLVKRENLFRLKTWRPLIRKVLRVYSVLASSTTAYCCYVIYTQGHYPGTKTPLASIDTYKLLAMYSPMIYIPLGILFLMN
;
A
#
# COMPACT_ATOMS: atom_id res chain seq x y z
N MET A 1 -15.41 3.11 -60.25
CA MET A 1 -15.25 2.53 -58.90
C MET A 1 -13.79 2.67 -58.49
N SER A 2 -13.46 3.67 -57.67
CA SER A 2 -12.09 3.80 -57.14
C SER A 2 -11.93 2.82 -55.98
N VAL A 3 -11.10 1.81 -56.18
CA VAL A 3 -10.69 0.87 -55.12
C VAL A 3 -9.87 1.68 -54.11
N ASN A 4 -10.51 2.04 -53.00
CA ASN A 4 -9.85 2.68 -51.87
C ASN A 4 -9.02 1.59 -51.16
N THR A 5 -7.79 1.38 -51.63
CA THR A 5 -6.84 0.52 -50.96
C THR A 5 -6.42 1.21 -49.66
N GLU A 6 -7.08 0.87 -48.56
CA GLU A 6 -6.52 1.10 -47.23
C GLU A 6 -5.13 0.47 -47.20
N LYS A 7 -4.10 1.30 -47.39
CA LYS A 7 -2.70 0.92 -47.17
C LYS A 7 -2.58 0.55 -45.70
N LYS A 8 -2.71 -0.73 -45.39
CA LYS A 8 -2.26 -1.29 -44.11
C LYS A 8 -0.80 -0.88 -43.96
N LEU A 9 -0.53 -0.05 -42.96
CA LEU A 9 0.83 0.32 -42.60
C LEU A 9 1.66 -0.96 -42.43
N PRO A 10 2.90 -0.99 -42.94
CA PRO A 10 3.75 -2.16 -42.77
C PRO A 10 4.00 -2.39 -41.28
N ALA A 11 4.09 -3.67 -40.88
CA ALA A 11 4.08 -4.10 -39.48
C ALA A 11 5.24 -3.52 -38.63
N ASP A 12 6.20 -2.87 -39.29
CA ASP A 12 7.41 -2.24 -38.78
C ASP A 12 7.27 -0.74 -38.50
N LYS A 13 6.13 -0.10 -38.79
CA LYS A 13 5.92 1.34 -38.53
C LYS A 13 4.74 1.59 -37.61
N PHE A 14 4.93 2.47 -36.64
CA PHE A 14 3.85 2.97 -35.80
C PHE A 14 2.97 3.95 -36.58
N THR A 15 1.67 3.86 -36.36
CA THR A 15 0.74 4.97 -36.67
C THR A 15 1.06 6.18 -35.79
N GLN A 16 0.76 7.38 -36.27
CA GLN A 16 0.93 8.61 -35.46
C GLN A 16 0.06 8.56 -34.19
N GLU A 17 -1.11 7.94 -34.26
CA GLU A 17 -2.01 7.71 -33.13
C GLU A 17 -1.36 6.86 -32.04
N GLU A 18 -0.74 5.74 -32.40
CA GLU A 18 -0.02 4.89 -31.45
C GLU A 18 1.18 5.63 -30.83
N ILE A 19 1.91 6.46 -31.60
CA ILE A 19 3.02 7.28 -31.07
C ILE A 19 2.51 8.27 -30.03
N ASN A 20 1.38 8.92 -30.30
CA ASN A 20 0.77 9.85 -29.38
C ASN A 20 0.26 9.12 -28.12
N GLU A 21 -0.41 7.97 -28.27
CA GLU A 21 -0.87 7.13 -27.14
C GLU A 21 0.32 6.69 -26.26
N VAL A 22 1.43 6.25 -26.86
CA VAL A 22 2.66 5.91 -26.13
C VAL A 22 3.14 7.07 -25.29
N THR A 23 3.22 8.24 -25.93
CA THR A 23 3.79 9.44 -25.31
C THR A 23 2.95 9.87 -24.12
N GLU A 24 1.62 9.79 -24.26
CA GLU A 24 0.68 10.05 -23.17
C GLU A 24 0.75 9.00 -22.07
N LEU A 25 0.83 7.71 -22.39
CA LEU A 25 0.97 6.65 -21.38
C LEU A 25 2.28 6.78 -20.59
N LYS A 26 3.39 7.15 -21.24
CA LYS A 26 4.66 7.41 -20.55
C LYS A 26 4.59 8.59 -19.58
N LYS A 27 3.73 9.57 -19.83
CA LYS A 27 3.50 10.68 -18.89
C LYS A 27 2.68 10.23 -17.68
N LYS A 28 1.81 9.23 -17.82
CA LYS A 28 0.97 8.75 -16.72
C LYS A 28 1.78 8.08 -15.61
N THR A 29 1.46 8.46 -14.39
CA THR A 29 1.93 7.85 -13.13
C THR A 29 0.88 6.88 -12.59
N ILE A 30 1.26 6.09 -11.59
CA ILE A 30 0.32 5.17 -10.91
C ILE A 30 -0.69 6.01 -10.13
N MET A 31 -0.23 7.00 -9.36
CA MET A 31 -1.05 8.00 -8.68
C MET A 31 -0.95 9.35 -9.41
N LYS A 32 -1.12 10.45 -8.67
CA LYS A 32 -1.19 11.82 -9.20
C LYS A 32 0.10 12.31 -9.85
N ASN A 33 1.25 11.97 -9.28
CA ASN A 33 2.57 12.35 -9.78
C ASN A 33 3.66 11.40 -9.24
N GLU A 34 4.88 11.55 -9.76
CA GLU A 34 6.02 10.69 -9.41
C GLU A 34 6.46 10.85 -7.94
N PHE A 35 6.31 12.05 -7.38
CA PHE A 35 6.59 12.28 -5.96
C PHE A 35 5.67 11.42 -5.06
N VAL A 36 4.38 11.41 -5.35
CA VAL A 36 3.39 10.61 -4.61
C VAL A 36 3.68 9.12 -4.78
N ASP A 37 3.99 8.67 -6.00
CA ASP A 37 4.39 7.28 -6.26
C ASP A 37 5.61 6.87 -5.41
N ASN A 38 6.64 7.72 -5.35
CA ASN A 38 7.83 7.47 -4.54
C ASN A 38 7.54 7.49 -3.04
N PHE A 39 6.71 8.42 -2.57
CA PHE A 39 6.28 8.48 -1.18
C PHE A 39 5.60 7.18 -0.74
N TYR A 40 4.61 6.70 -1.50
CA TYR A 40 3.92 5.46 -1.17
C TYR A 40 4.79 4.23 -1.33
N TYR A 41 5.70 4.21 -2.31
CA TYR A 41 6.68 3.15 -2.44
C TYR A 41 7.56 3.04 -1.19
N SER A 42 8.10 4.16 -0.69
CA SER A 42 8.86 4.19 0.56
C SER A 42 7.99 3.81 1.77
N PHE A 43 6.75 4.30 1.83
CA PHE A 43 5.80 3.92 2.87
C PHE A 43 5.55 2.41 2.91
N PHE A 44 5.34 1.74 1.77
CA PHE A 44 5.15 0.29 1.73
C PHE A 44 6.38 -0.48 2.20
N ILE A 45 7.60 0.00 1.91
CA ILE A 45 8.83 -0.61 2.40
C ILE A 45 8.91 -0.53 3.92
N ILE A 46 8.71 0.67 4.49
CA ILE A 46 8.75 0.88 5.93
C ILE A 46 7.67 0.04 6.61
N HIS A 47 6.45 0.10 6.08
CA HIS A 47 5.31 -0.59 6.65
C HIS A 47 5.45 -2.12 6.57
N PHE A 48 6.05 -2.67 5.50
CA PHE A 48 6.38 -4.09 5.43
C PHE A 48 7.25 -4.54 6.62
N PHE A 49 8.28 -3.78 6.97
CA PHE A 49 9.13 -4.10 8.11
C PHE A 49 8.39 -3.93 9.45
N VAL A 50 7.56 -2.89 9.59
CA VAL A 50 6.72 -2.71 10.78
C VAL A 50 5.77 -3.91 10.94
N SER A 51 5.12 -4.36 9.86
CA SER A 51 4.21 -5.50 9.94
C SER A 51 4.90 -6.80 10.32
N LEU A 52 6.12 -7.03 9.82
CA LEU A 52 6.90 -8.22 10.17
C LEU A 52 7.46 -8.19 11.58
N PHE A 53 7.98 -7.04 12.02
CA PHE A 53 8.74 -6.97 13.26
C PHE A 53 7.94 -6.44 14.45
N ILE A 54 6.81 -5.78 14.23
CA ILE A 54 5.98 -5.21 15.30
C ILE A 54 4.59 -5.86 15.25
N ASP A 55 3.84 -5.72 14.16
CA ASP A 55 2.42 -6.13 14.13
C ASP A 55 2.27 -7.65 14.31
N LEU A 56 3.18 -8.45 13.72
CA LEU A 56 3.18 -9.91 13.88
C LEU A 56 3.25 -10.36 15.35
N SER A 57 3.77 -9.52 16.25
CA SER A 57 3.77 -9.79 17.70
C SER A 57 2.37 -9.90 18.29
N GLY A 58 1.39 -9.21 17.73
CA GLY A 58 -0.01 -9.32 18.15
C GLY A 58 -0.57 -10.72 17.89
N LEU A 59 -0.10 -11.40 16.84
CA LEU A 59 -0.50 -12.76 16.49
C LEU A 59 0.32 -13.84 17.21
N VAL A 60 1.65 -13.78 17.08
CA VAL A 60 2.57 -14.85 17.56
C VAL A 60 2.89 -14.70 19.05
N GLY A 61 2.78 -13.48 19.56
CA GLY A 61 3.12 -13.09 20.92
C GLY A 61 4.48 -12.44 21.04
N ILE A 62 4.53 -11.39 21.86
CA ILE A 62 5.69 -10.50 22.02
C ILE A 62 6.94 -11.27 22.43
N GLU A 63 6.82 -12.25 23.34
CA GLU A 63 7.96 -13.04 23.84
C GLU A 63 8.70 -13.84 22.76
N ARG A 64 8.04 -14.13 21.64
CA ARG A 64 8.62 -14.89 20.52
C ARG A 64 9.27 -13.98 19.47
N MET A 65 9.17 -12.67 19.63
CA MET A 65 9.71 -11.70 18.69
C MET A 65 11.14 -11.32 19.04
N TYR A 66 12.00 -11.21 18.02
CA TYR A 66 13.36 -10.67 18.20
C TYR A 66 13.36 -9.21 18.68
N THR A 67 12.29 -8.47 18.36
CA THR A 67 12.06 -7.06 18.68
C THR A 67 11.29 -6.84 19.98
N LYS A 68 11.17 -7.86 20.85
CA LYS A 68 10.36 -7.79 22.08
C LYS A 68 10.65 -6.58 22.97
N GLU A 69 11.93 -6.21 23.13
CA GLU A 69 12.32 -5.06 23.98
C GLU A 69 11.81 -3.73 23.41
N LEU A 70 11.87 -3.59 22.08
CA LEU A 70 11.32 -2.43 21.38
C LEU A 70 9.81 -2.37 21.54
N ILE A 71 9.12 -3.51 21.39
CA ILE A 71 7.67 -3.61 21.55
C ILE A 71 7.26 -3.29 22.99
N TYR A 72 7.95 -3.83 24.00
CA TYR A 72 7.67 -3.52 25.40
C TYR A 72 7.92 -2.06 25.74
N THR A 73 8.99 -1.47 25.20
CA THR A 73 9.26 -0.03 25.36
C THR A 73 8.15 0.80 24.74
N TYR A 74 7.68 0.42 23.56
CA TYR A 74 6.55 1.07 22.89
C TYR A 74 5.25 0.95 23.73
N ILE A 75 4.88 -0.25 24.17
CA ILE A 75 3.68 -0.47 25.01
C ILE A 75 3.76 0.36 26.27
N LYS A 76 4.91 0.39 26.94
CA LYS A 76 5.11 1.18 28.17
C LYS A 76 5.03 2.68 27.92
N SER A 77 5.53 3.16 26.78
CA SER A 77 5.55 4.60 26.47
C SER A 77 4.18 5.14 26.09
N TYR A 78 3.35 4.33 25.44
CA TYR A 78 2.05 4.75 24.89
C TYR A 78 0.85 4.12 25.58
N ASN A 79 1.05 3.26 26.58
CA ASN A 79 0.01 2.50 27.27
C ASN A 79 -0.85 1.68 26.30
N ASP A 80 -0.21 1.03 25.31
CA ASP A 80 -0.90 0.27 24.26
C ASP A 80 -1.43 -1.06 24.81
N PHE A 81 -2.65 -1.03 25.32
CA PHE A 81 -3.33 -2.21 25.85
C PHE A 81 -3.73 -3.20 24.74
N LEU A 82 -4.01 -2.73 23.52
CA LEU A 82 -4.39 -3.60 22.40
C LEU A 82 -3.26 -4.57 22.07
N LEU A 83 -2.03 -4.03 21.97
CA LEU A 83 -0.84 -4.83 21.68
C LEU A 83 -0.40 -5.70 22.87
N PHE A 84 -0.68 -5.26 24.10
CA PHE A 84 -0.39 -6.05 25.31
C PHE A 84 -1.34 -7.25 25.45
N GLU A 85 -2.65 -6.98 25.49
CA GLU A 85 -3.70 -7.95 25.81
C GLU A 85 -4.08 -8.81 24.61
N ARG A 86 -3.98 -8.25 23.40
CA ARG A 86 -4.21 -8.93 22.11
C ARG A 86 -5.56 -9.66 22.09
N PRO A 87 -6.68 -8.92 22.17
CA PRO A 87 -8.00 -9.52 22.13
C PRO A 87 -8.21 -10.31 20.84
N MET A 88 -9.11 -11.30 20.86
CA MET A 88 -9.25 -12.26 19.74
C MET A 88 -9.55 -11.58 18.39
N TRP A 89 -10.41 -10.55 18.38
CA TRP A 89 -10.71 -9.79 17.17
C TRP A 89 -9.46 -9.08 16.60
N PHE A 90 -8.58 -8.58 17.46
CA PHE A 90 -7.36 -7.89 17.06
C PHE A 90 -6.37 -8.88 16.44
N LYS A 91 -6.25 -10.08 17.02
CA LYS A 91 -5.47 -11.18 16.43
C LYS A 91 -5.97 -11.57 15.05
N ILE A 92 -7.30 -11.62 14.87
CA ILE A 92 -7.91 -11.93 13.57
C ILE A 92 -7.59 -10.83 12.55
N PHE A 93 -7.65 -9.55 12.93
CA PHE A 93 -7.28 -8.44 12.04
C PHE A 93 -5.82 -8.54 11.62
N ILE A 94 -4.90 -8.68 12.58
CA ILE A 94 -3.47 -8.85 12.28
C ILE A 94 -3.22 -10.08 11.41
N PHE A 95 -3.93 -11.19 11.64
CA PHE A 95 -3.80 -12.38 10.80
C PHE A 95 -4.21 -12.13 9.35
N ILE A 96 -5.38 -11.51 9.14
CA ILE A 96 -5.89 -11.16 7.81
C ILE A 96 -4.93 -10.18 7.13
N GLU A 97 -4.50 -9.14 7.83
CA GLU A 97 -3.53 -8.18 7.34
C GLU A 97 -2.22 -8.87 6.99
N THR A 98 -1.65 -9.69 7.86
CA THR A 98 -0.40 -10.41 7.59
C THR A 98 -0.51 -11.26 6.32
N ILE A 99 -1.59 -12.02 6.15
CA ILE A 99 -1.77 -12.90 4.98
C ILE A 99 -2.01 -12.12 3.69
N ILE A 100 -2.73 -11.00 3.74
CA ILE A 100 -3.08 -10.23 2.54
C ILE A 100 -1.99 -9.20 2.23
N GLN A 101 -1.56 -8.45 3.23
CA GLN A 101 -0.72 -7.27 3.12
C GLN A 101 0.75 -7.62 2.84
N ILE A 102 1.32 -8.66 3.47
CA ILE A 102 2.73 -9.02 3.23
C ILE A 102 2.96 -9.47 1.77
N PRO A 103 2.19 -10.43 1.21
CA PRO A 103 2.33 -10.78 -0.20
C PRO A 103 2.05 -9.59 -1.14
N MET A 104 1.11 -8.72 -0.75
CA MET A 104 0.79 -7.53 -1.52
C MET A 104 1.92 -6.50 -1.52
N PHE A 105 2.62 -6.27 -0.41
CA PHE A 105 3.80 -5.41 -0.37
C PHE A 105 4.93 -5.94 -1.25
N MET A 106 5.21 -7.25 -1.17
CA MET A 106 6.18 -7.89 -2.07
C MET A 106 5.80 -7.70 -3.54
N TRP A 107 4.50 -7.85 -3.86
CA TRP A 107 3.99 -7.57 -5.20
C TRP A 107 4.17 -6.09 -5.58
N PHE A 108 3.85 -5.14 -4.69
CA PHE A 108 4.07 -3.71 -4.94
C PHE A 108 5.53 -3.37 -5.21
N PHE A 109 6.47 -3.92 -4.45
CA PHE A 109 7.91 -3.71 -4.70
C PHE A 109 8.30 -4.13 -6.11
N THR A 110 7.81 -5.29 -6.56
CA THR A 110 8.12 -5.78 -7.90
C THR A 110 7.44 -4.97 -9.00
N ILE A 111 6.16 -4.62 -8.83
CA ILE A 111 5.36 -4.01 -9.90
C ILE A 111 5.64 -2.52 -10.05
N PHE A 112 5.93 -1.79 -8.96
CA PHE A 112 6.36 -0.39 -9.04
C PHE A 112 7.68 -0.29 -9.81
N ASN A 113 8.69 -1.07 -9.42
CA ASN A 113 9.98 -1.10 -10.11
C ASN A 113 9.80 -1.47 -11.58
N ARG A 114 9.06 -2.53 -11.89
CA ARG A 114 8.78 -2.93 -13.28
C ARG A 114 8.04 -1.85 -14.07
N TYR A 115 7.06 -1.17 -13.49
CA TYR A 115 6.33 -0.09 -14.17
C TYR A 115 7.26 1.08 -14.53
N TYR A 116 8.12 1.48 -13.59
CA TYR A 116 9.07 2.57 -13.81
C TYR A 116 10.22 2.19 -14.75
N ASP A 117 10.67 0.94 -14.72
CA ASP A 117 11.66 0.40 -15.67
C ASP A 117 11.10 0.39 -17.09
N GLU A 118 9.87 -0.12 -17.30
CA GLU A 118 9.24 -0.15 -18.63
C GLU A 118 8.98 1.27 -19.19
N LYS A 119 8.75 2.26 -18.31
CA LYS A 119 8.64 3.67 -18.69
C LYS A 119 9.99 4.21 -19.23
N LYS A 120 11.10 3.87 -18.56
CA LYS A 120 12.46 4.32 -18.89
C LYS A 120 13.12 3.53 -20.02
N LYS A 121 12.66 2.32 -20.31
CA LYS A 121 13.26 1.42 -21.29
C LYS A 121 13.29 2.02 -22.71
N HIS A 122 14.48 2.03 -23.31
CA HIS A 122 14.66 2.33 -24.73
C HIS A 122 14.11 1.16 -25.55
N CYS A 123 13.19 1.46 -26.46
CA CYS A 123 12.58 0.44 -27.33
C CYS A 123 13.20 0.57 -28.72
N PHE A 124 13.96 -0.46 -29.12
CA PHE A 124 14.67 -0.48 -30.41
C PHE A 124 13.81 -1.00 -31.57
N THR A 125 12.78 -1.81 -31.29
CA THR A 125 11.88 -2.37 -32.30
C THR A 125 10.42 -2.01 -32.02
N VAL A 126 9.61 -1.98 -33.09
CA VAL A 126 8.17 -1.68 -33.00
C VAL A 126 7.40 -2.72 -32.20
N LEU A 127 7.75 -3.99 -32.34
CA LEU A 127 7.13 -5.09 -31.59
C LEU A 127 7.38 -4.96 -30.08
N VAL A 128 8.63 -4.74 -29.67
CA VAL A 128 8.98 -4.56 -28.24
C VAL A 128 8.29 -3.34 -27.66
N LYS A 129 8.19 -2.25 -28.44
CA LYS A 129 7.48 -1.04 -28.02
C LYS A 129 5.98 -1.30 -27.84
N ARG A 130 5.32 -2.06 -28.73
CA ARG A 130 3.91 -2.45 -28.58
C ARG A 130 3.66 -3.34 -27.36
N GLU A 131 4.53 -4.30 -27.11
CA GLU A 131 4.41 -5.18 -25.94
C GLU A 131 4.55 -4.41 -24.63
N ASN A 132 5.54 -3.52 -24.54
CA ASN A 132 5.72 -2.65 -23.37
C ASN A 132 4.49 -1.76 -23.11
N LEU A 133 3.85 -1.24 -24.16
CA LEU A 133 2.61 -0.46 -24.03
C LEU A 133 1.46 -1.29 -23.48
N PHE A 134 1.28 -2.50 -24.02
CA PHE A 134 0.24 -3.40 -23.57
C PHE A 134 0.39 -3.69 -22.07
N ARG A 135 1.64 -3.91 -21.61
CA ARG A 135 1.95 -4.09 -20.19
C ARG A 135 1.61 -2.85 -19.37
N LEU A 136 2.03 -1.65 -19.78
CA LEU A 136 1.71 -0.40 -19.06
C LEU A 136 0.19 -0.16 -18.97
N LYS A 137 -0.54 -0.43 -20.05
CA LYS A 137 -2.01 -0.28 -20.13
C LYS A 137 -2.73 -1.28 -19.23
N THR A 138 -2.17 -2.48 -19.06
CA THR A 138 -2.74 -3.54 -18.23
C THR A 138 -2.37 -3.41 -16.75
N TRP A 139 -1.11 -3.09 -16.45
CA TRP A 139 -0.60 -3.05 -15.07
C TRP A 139 -1.11 -1.84 -14.31
N ARG A 140 -1.14 -0.65 -14.92
CA ARG A 140 -1.61 0.57 -14.23
C ARG A 140 -3.02 0.41 -13.60
N PRO A 141 -4.07 -0.02 -14.33
CA PRO A 141 -5.39 -0.21 -13.72
C PRO A 141 -5.41 -1.33 -12.68
N LEU A 142 -4.64 -2.40 -12.88
CA LEU A 142 -4.51 -3.48 -11.91
C LEU A 142 -3.89 -2.99 -10.58
N ILE A 143 -2.75 -2.28 -10.66
CA ILE A 143 -2.09 -1.67 -9.50
C ILE A 143 -3.06 -0.74 -8.78
N ARG A 144 -3.75 0.14 -9.52
CA ARG A 144 -4.75 1.04 -8.94
C ARG A 144 -5.87 0.29 -8.22
N LYS A 145 -6.39 -0.79 -8.81
CA LYS A 145 -7.43 -1.62 -8.19
C LYS A 145 -6.97 -2.26 -6.89
N VAL A 146 -5.78 -2.88 -6.88
CA VAL A 146 -5.22 -3.54 -5.70
C VAL A 146 -4.94 -2.52 -4.59
N LEU A 147 -4.34 -1.39 -4.94
CA LEU A 147 -4.08 -0.31 -3.98
C LEU A 147 -5.37 0.24 -3.35
N ARG A 148 -6.49 0.33 -4.09
CA ARG A 148 -7.79 0.72 -3.50
C ARG A 148 -8.27 -0.27 -2.45
N VAL A 149 -8.18 -1.56 -2.74
CA VAL A 149 -8.56 -2.62 -1.78
C VAL A 149 -7.69 -2.53 -0.53
N TYR A 150 -6.37 -2.40 -0.70
CA TYR A 150 -5.44 -2.17 0.41
C TYR A 150 -5.84 -0.97 1.27
N SER A 151 -6.10 0.16 0.61
CA SER A 151 -6.40 1.44 1.27
C SER A 151 -7.60 1.31 2.20
N VAL A 152 -8.69 0.70 1.71
CA VAL A 152 -9.91 0.49 2.49
C VAL A 152 -9.64 -0.47 3.64
N LEU A 153 -8.97 -1.61 3.37
CA LEU A 153 -8.71 -2.62 4.40
C LEU A 153 -7.89 -2.03 5.55
N ALA A 154 -6.69 -1.51 5.28
CA ALA A 154 -5.77 -0.98 6.28
C ALA A 154 -6.35 0.20 7.06
N SER A 155 -7.10 1.07 6.37
CA SER A 155 -7.74 2.22 7.04
C SER A 155 -8.89 1.78 7.94
N SER A 156 -9.69 0.79 7.51
CA SER A 156 -10.87 0.32 8.26
C SER A 156 -10.51 -0.42 9.54
N THR A 157 -9.51 -1.31 9.48
CA THR A 157 -9.01 -2.07 10.63
C THR A 157 -8.41 -1.13 11.67
N THR A 158 -7.56 -0.20 11.23
CA THR A 158 -6.97 0.81 12.11
C THR A 158 -8.02 1.76 12.69
N ALA A 159 -9.02 2.18 11.90
CA ALA A 159 -10.12 3.00 12.40
C ALA A 159 -10.91 2.29 13.50
N TYR A 160 -11.12 0.98 13.36
CA TYR A 160 -11.73 0.18 14.42
C TYR A 160 -10.84 0.11 15.66
N CYS A 161 -9.52 -0.07 15.52
CA CYS A 161 -8.59 0.02 16.67
C CYS A 161 -8.71 1.38 17.39
N CYS A 162 -8.73 2.48 16.64
CA CYS A 162 -8.93 3.82 17.21
C CYS A 162 -10.28 3.97 17.92
N TYR A 163 -11.37 3.41 17.36
CA TYR A 163 -12.67 3.38 18.02
C TYR A 163 -12.62 2.64 19.35
N VAL A 164 -11.95 1.48 19.40
CA VAL A 164 -11.80 0.70 20.63
C VAL A 164 -10.91 1.43 21.64
N ILE A 165 -9.82 2.07 21.21
CA ILE A 165 -8.96 2.90 22.08
C ILE A 165 -9.78 4.03 22.72
N TYR A 166 -10.63 4.69 21.94
CA TYR A 166 -11.44 5.80 22.42
C TYR A 166 -12.55 5.37 23.39
N THR A 167 -13.20 4.23 23.13
CA THR A 167 -14.38 3.79 23.91
C THR A 167 -14.03 2.89 25.09
N GLN A 168 -12.93 2.13 25.00
CA GLN A 168 -12.57 1.07 25.94
C GLN A 168 -11.12 1.20 26.44
N GLY A 169 -10.43 2.31 26.15
CA GLY A 169 -9.02 2.49 26.52
C GLY A 169 -8.76 2.37 28.02
N HIS A 170 -7.86 1.47 28.40
CA HIS A 170 -7.41 1.26 29.77
C HIS A 170 -5.90 1.04 29.83
N TYR A 171 -5.30 1.20 31.01
CA TYR A 171 -3.88 0.89 31.19
C TYR A 171 -3.65 -0.62 31.08
N PRO A 172 -2.61 -1.08 30.35
CA PRO A 172 -2.38 -2.49 30.06
C PRO A 172 -2.41 -3.39 31.29
N GLY A 173 -3.20 -4.48 31.24
CA GLY A 173 -3.29 -5.44 32.35
C GLY A 173 -4.08 -4.95 33.56
N THR A 174 -4.78 -3.83 33.43
CA THR A 174 -5.61 -3.24 34.49
C THR A 174 -7.00 -2.92 33.95
N LYS A 175 -7.96 -2.63 34.84
CA LYS A 175 -9.28 -2.08 34.45
C LYS A 175 -9.33 -0.55 34.55
N THR A 176 -8.21 0.10 34.85
CA THR A 176 -8.15 1.54 35.06
C THR A 176 -8.24 2.24 33.70
N PRO A 177 -9.26 3.09 33.46
CA PRO A 177 -9.39 3.81 32.21
C PRO A 177 -8.16 4.70 31.93
N LEU A 178 -7.80 4.86 30.67
CA LEU A 178 -6.74 5.78 30.27
C LEU A 178 -7.13 7.22 30.58
N ALA A 179 -6.18 8.01 31.07
CA ALA A 179 -6.33 9.46 31.10
C ALA A 179 -6.47 10.01 29.68
N SER A 180 -7.25 11.07 29.48
CA SER A 180 -7.51 11.63 28.15
C SER A 180 -6.25 11.94 27.36
N ILE A 181 -5.20 12.43 28.03
CA ILE A 181 -3.91 12.70 27.40
C ILE A 181 -3.26 11.44 26.84
N ASP A 182 -3.35 10.31 27.55
CA ASP A 182 -2.76 9.05 27.11
C ASP A 182 -3.62 8.40 26.02
N THR A 183 -4.95 8.54 26.09
CA THR A 183 -5.85 8.17 24.98
C THR A 183 -5.47 8.90 23.70
N TYR A 184 -5.31 10.22 23.73
CA TYR A 184 -4.96 10.99 22.53
C TYR A 184 -3.55 10.70 22.02
N LYS A 185 -2.58 10.44 22.91
CA LYS A 185 -1.25 9.98 22.51
C LYS A 185 -1.32 8.66 21.76
N LEU A 186 -2.07 7.67 22.28
CA LEU A 186 -2.21 6.37 21.64
C LEU A 186 -2.96 6.48 20.30
N LEU A 187 -4.05 7.26 20.25
CA LEU A 187 -4.76 7.55 19.00
C LEU A 187 -3.85 8.20 17.96
N ALA A 188 -2.98 9.13 18.37
CA ALA A 188 -2.04 9.79 17.48
C ALA A 188 -1.04 8.80 16.87
N MET A 189 -0.65 7.73 17.58
CA MET A 189 0.23 6.69 17.05
C MET A 189 -0.45 5.82 15.99
N TYR A 190 -1.74 5.53 16.14
CA TYR A 190 -2.50 4.71 15.18
C TYR A 190 -3.01 5.53 13.98
N SER A 191 -3.33 6.80 14.18
CA SER A 191 -3.99 7.64 13.18
C SER A 191 -3.29 7.76 11.81
N PRO A 192 -1.94 7.74 11.67
CA PRO A 192 -1.28 7.78 10.37
C PRO A 192 -1.67 6.58 9.50
N MET A 193 -1.96 5.43 10.11
CA MET A 193 -2.37 4.21 9.42
C MET A 193 -3.82 4.24 8.93
N ILE A 194 -4.61 5.24 9.35
CA ILE A 194 -5.89 5.58 8.73
C ILE A 194 -5.66 6.52 7.55
N TYR A 195 -4.99 7.64 7.79
CA TYR A 195 -4.95 8.73 6.81
C TYR A 195 -4.03 8.47 5.63
N ILE A 196 -2.87 7.85 5.85
CA ILE A 196 -1.90 7.57 4.77
C ILE A 196 -2.49 6.57 3.77
N PRO A 197 -3.01 5.39 4.18
CA PRO A 197 -3.64 4.48 3.23
C PRO A 197 -4.90 5.07 2.61
N LEU A 198 -5.76 5.76 3.37
CA LEU A 198 -6.96 6.38 2.82
C LEU A 198 -6.65 7.45 1.75
N GLY A 199 -5.55 8.20 1.93
CA GLY A 199 -5.06 9.20 0.98
C GLY A 199 -4.88 8.67 -0.45
N ILE A 200 -4.55 7.38 -0.59
CA ILE A 200 -4.39 6.71 -1.88
C ILE A 200 -5.66 6.84 -2.73
N LEU A 201 -6.85 6.73 -2.12
CA LEU A 201 -8.13 6.79 -2.84
C LEU A 201 -8.33 8.13 -3.54
N PHE A 202 -7.85 9.22 -2.93
CA PHE A 202 -7.97 10.58 -3.45
C PHE A 202 -6.85 10.96 -4.42
N LEU A 203 -5.71 10.27 -4.33
CA LEU A 203 -4.52 10.53 -5.16
C LEU A 203 -4.49 9.69 -6.45
N MET A 204 -5.52 8.88 -6.68
CA MET A 204 -5.68 8.02 -7.86
C MET A 204 -6.49 8.60 -9.00
N ASN A 205 -6.81 9.90 -8.95
CA ASN A 205 -7.56 10.55 -10.01
C ASN A 205 -6.76 10.61 -11.33
#